data_AF-A0A6N0E630-F1
#
_entry.id   AF-A0A6N0E630-F1
#
_cell.length_a   1.000
_cell.length_b   1.000
_cell.length_c   1.000
_cell.angle_alpha   90.00
_cell.angle_beta   90.00
_cell.angle_gamma   90.00
#
_symmetry.space_group_name_H-M   'P 1'
#
loop_
_entity.id
_entity.type
_entity.pdbx_description
1 polymer ?
#
loop_
_entity_poly.entity_id
_entity_poly.type
_entity_poly.pdbx_seq_one_letter_code
_entity_poly.pdbx_strand_id
1 'polypeptide(L)'
;MKGGSSPEGGVKTEDAAWKADAKDPLSRPVQVAWTSARARYCGFVFDPNQLRTSYLSAEQRAGNSEAQMRKIEKAYDYTVQSVTDSIKSNSHYCTKDRTTAIRKDLKQYLSGNFTHRASPAD
;
A
#
# COMPACT_ATOMS: atom_id res chain seq x y z
N MET A 1 -13.40 0.43 19.31
CA MET A 1 -11.98 0.43 18.89
C MET A 1 -11.88 1.29 17.62
N LYS A 2 -11.42 2.54 17.72
CA LYS A 2 -11.35 3.47 16.57
C LYS A 2 -10.12 3.13 15.71
N GLY A 3 -10.35 2.99 14.41
CA GLY A 3 -9.38 2.58 13.41
C GLY A 3 -8.09 3.40 13.43
N GLY A 4 -6.97 2.69 13.30
CA GLY A 4 -5.62 3.22 13.31
C GLY A 4 -5.25 3.96 12.02
N SER A 5 -5.98 5.02 11.68
CA SER A 5 -5.51 6.04 10.76
C SER A 5 -4.61 6.99 11.54
N SER A 6 -3.31 7.02 11.22
CA SER A 6 -2.43 8.03 11.78
C SER A 6 -2.81 9.42 11.26
N PRO A 7 -2.52 10.50 12.02
CA PRO A 7 -2.72 11.89 11.56
C PRO A 7 -1.94 12.21 10.27
N GLU A 8 -1.03 11.33 9.86
CA GLU A 8 -0.17 11.43 8.68
C GLU A 8 -0.72 10.70 7.45
N GLY A 9 -1.92 10.12 7.53
CA GLY A 9 -2.61 9.50 6.39
C GLY A 9 -2.18 8.06 6.07
N GLY A 10 -1.21 7.49 6.80
CA GLY A 10 -0.83 6.10 6.67
C GLY A 10 -1.47 5.18 7.71
N VAL A 11 -1.38 3.87 7.48
CA VAL A 11 -2.04 2.85 8.30
C VAL A 11 -1.07 1.77 8.78
N LYS A 12 -1.45 1.11 9.88
CA LYS A 12 -0.68 0.02 10.50
C LYS A 12 -1.36 -1.35 10.42
N THR A 13 -2.64 -1.40 10.03
CA THR A 13 -3.44 -2.64 10.00
C THR A 13 -4.02 -2.90 8.62
N GLU A 14 -4.21 -4.18 8.30
CA GLU A 14 -4.77 -4.61 7.03
C GLU A 14 -6.20 -4.06 6.87
N ASP A 15 -7.04 -4.19 7.89
CA ASP A 15 -8.37 -3.57 7.94
C ASP A 15 -8.37 -2.08 7.58
N ALA A 16 -7.40 -1.31 8.10
CA ALA A 16 -7.32 0.11 7.81
C ALA A 16 -6.85 0.40 6.38
N ALA A 17 -6.03 -0.48 5.78
CA ALA A 17 -5.61 -0.36 4.40
C ALA A 17 -6.77 -0.58 3.41
N TRP A 18 -7.72 -1.46 3.75
CA TRP A 18 -8.78 -1.90 2.83
C TRP A 18 -10.17 -1.36 3.16
N LYS A 19 -10.40 -0.80 4.35
CA LYS A 19 -11.65 -0.11 4.73
C LYS A 19 -11.60 1.41 4.53
N ALA A 20 -10.48 1.95 4.07
CA ALA A 20 -10.41 3.36 3.68
C ALA A 20 -11.43 3.66 2.58
N ASP A 21 -12.09 4.82 2.64
CA ASP A 21 -13.11 5.17 1.65
C ASP A 21 -12.48 5.30 0.25
N ALA A 22 -13.12 4.77 -0.78
CA ALA A 22 -12.58 4.82 -2.14
C ALA A 22 -12.51 6.22 -2.75
N LYS A 23 -13.24 7.16 -2.18
CA LYS A 23 -13.19 8.58 -2.49
C LYS A 23 -12.09 9.29 -1.72
N ASP A 24 -11.50 8.66 -0.70
CA ASP A 24 -10.34 9.21 0.00
C ASP A 24 -9.10 9.08 -0.91
N PRO A 25 -8.46 10.20 -1.32
CA PRO A 25 -7.24 10.16 -2.13
C PRO A 25 -6.07 9.46 -1.43
N LEU A 26 -6.13 9.26 -0.11
CA LEU A 26 -5.11 8.56 0.67
C LEU A 26 -5.36 7.05 0.80
N SER A 27 -6.52 6.54 0.36
CA SER A 27 -6.80 5.09 0.35
C SER A 27 -5.89 4.32 -0.61
N ARG A 28 -5.67 4.87 -1.81
CA ARG A 28 -4.83 4.29 -2.86
C ARG A 28 -3.33 4.21 -2.50
N PRO A 29 -2.67 5.28 -2.03
CA PRO A 29 -1.25 5.20 -1.67
C PRO A 29 -1.00 4.19 -0.56
N VAL A 30 -1.94 4.11 0.39
CA VAL A 30 -1.90 3.15 1.50
C VAL A 30 -1.90 1.71 0.98
N GLN A 31 -2.75 1.34 0.02
CA GLN A 31 -2.82 -0.04 -0.48
C GLN A 31 -1.60 -0.44 -1.29
N VAL A 32 -1.10 0.46 -2.14
CA VAL A 32 0.10 0.21 -2.93
C VAL A 32 1.32 0.09 -2.00
N ALA A 33 1.45 0.96 -1.01
CA ALA A 33 2.49 0.90 0.01
C ALA A 33 2.41 -0.39 0.86
N TRP A 34 1.20 -0.75 1.30
CA TRP A 34 0.94 -1.98 2.06
C TRP A 34 1.40 -3.21 1.28
N THR A 35 1.01 -3.29 0.01
CA THR A 35 1.40 -4.41 -0.87
C THR A 35 2.89 -4.42 -1.16
N SER A 36 3.50 -3.26 -1.40
CA SER A 36 4.95 -3.12 -1.60
C SER A 36 5.76 -3.63 -0.40
N ALA A 37 5.40 -3.21 0.81
CA ALA A 37 6.07 -3.64 2.04
C ALA A 37 5.97 -5.16 2.25
N ARG A 38 4.77 -5.72 2.09
CA ARG A 38 4.52 -7.17 2.23
C ARG A 38 5.24 -7.98 1.15
N ALA A 39 5.20 -7.52 -0.09
CA ALA A 39 5.88 -8.16 -1.21
C ALA A 39 7.39 -8.21 -0.97
N ARG A 40 7.98 -7.10 -0.49
CA ARG A 40 9.39 -7.04 -0.15
C ARG A 40 9.74 -8.01 0.97
N TYR A 41 8.95 -8.06 2.03
CA TYR A 41 9.19 -8.96 3.17
C TYR A 41 9.03 -10.45 2.78
N CYS A 42 8.03 -10.78 1.97
CA CYS A 42 7.80 -12.16 1.52
C CYS A 42 8.68 -12.58 0.33
N GLY A 43 9.69 -11.79 -0.04
CA GLY A 43 10.70 -12.19 -1.04
C GLY A 43 10.21 -12.18 -2.49
N PHE A 44 9.21 -11.38 -2.83
CA PHE A 44 8.79 -11.21 -4.21
C PHE A 44 9.86 -10.46 -5.02
N VAL A 45 10.11 -10.90 -6.25
CA VAL A 45 11.03 -10.24 -7.18
C VAL A 45 10.31 -9.09 -7.88
N PHE A 46 10.56 -7.86 -7.44
CA PHE A 46 10.09 -6.62 -8.06
C PHE A 46 10.99 -5.45 -7.62
N ASP A 47 10.92 -4.31 -8.31
CA ASP A 47 11.60 -3.09 -7.88
C ASP A 47 10.62 -2.18 -7.09
N PRO A 48 10.82 -2.03 -5.76
CA PRO A 48 9.95 -1.20 -4.93
C PRO A 48 10.06 0.30 -5.26
N ASN A 49 11.23 0.77 -5.71
CA ASN A 49 11.42 2.16 -6.12
C ASN A 49 10.69 2.42 -7.43
N GLN A 50 10.78 1.49 -8.39
CA GLN A 50 10.03 1.58 -9.65
C GLN A 50 8.52 1.59 -9.40
N LEU A 51 8.02 0.73 -8.50
CA LEU A 51 6.60 0.70 -8.14
C LEU A 51 6.15 2.04 -7.53
N ARG A 52 6.92 2.59 -6.58
CA ARG A 52 6.67 3.89 -5.96
C ARG A 52 6.63 5.02 -7.01
N THR A 53 7.65 5.10 -7.87
CA THR A 53 7.72 6.13 -8.92
C THR A 53 6.57 6.01 -9.91
N SER A 54 6.20 4.79 -10.32
CA SER A 54 5.08 4.54 -11.22
C SER A 54 3.76 4.98 -10.61
N TYR A 55 3.56 4.73 -9.32
CA TYR A 55 2.38 5.16 -8.58
C TYR A 55 2.30 6.69 -8.45
N LEU A 56 3.38 7.35 -8.02
CA LEU A 56 3.41 8.82 -7.91
C LEU A 56 3.20 9.50 -9.28
N SER A 57 3.75 8.91 -10.35
CA SER A 57 3.52 9.40 -11.71
C SER A 57 2.04 9.28 -12.13
N ALA A 58 1.36 8.21 -11.73
CA ALA A 58 -0.06 8.03 -11.99
C ALA A 58 -0.91 9.05 -11.22
N GLU A 59 -0.59 9.32 -9.95
CA GLU A 59 -1.26 10.34 -9.14
C GLU A 59 -1.01 11.76 -9.69
N GLN A 60 0.17 12.04 -10.22
CA GLN A 60 0.46 13.30 -10.88
C GLN A 60 -0.40 13.48 -12.14
N ARG A 61 -0.56 12.41 -12.94
CA ARG A 61 -1.44 12.41 -14.13
C ARG A 61 -2.92 12.49 -13.79
N ALA A 62 -3.31 12.08 -12.58
CA ALA A 62 -4.67 12.21 -12.07
C ALA A 62 -5.06 13.66 -11.70
N GLY A 63 -4.12 14.61 -11.80
CA GLY A 63 -4.38 16.04 -11.57
C GLY A 63 -4.34 16.46 -10.11
N ASN A 64 -3.68 15.68 -9.24
CA ASN A 64 -3.46 16.07 -7.85
C ASN A 64 -2.58 17.33 -7.77
N SER A 65 -2.94 18.26 -6.89
CA SER A 65 -2.11 19.43 -6.58
C SER A 65 -0.77 19.03 -5.95
N GLU A 66 0.25 19.88 -6.02
CA GLU A 66 1.54 19.61 -5.37
C GLU A 66 1.42 19.36 -3.85
N ALA A 67 0.49 20.05 -3.19
CA ALA A 67 0.21 19.82 -1.77
C ALA A 67 -0.40 18.43 -1.52
N GLN A 68 -1.24 17.93 -2.42
CA GLN A 68 -1.78 16.56 -2.36
C GLN A 68 -0.69 15.54 -2.67
N MET A 69 0.14 15.78 -3.69
CA MET A 69 1.27 14.91 -4.03
C MET A 69 2.21 14.70 -2.84
N ARG A 70 2.54 15.77 -2.10
CA ARG A 70 3.34 15.65 -0.85
C ARG A 70 2.66 14.80 0.22
N LYS A 71 1.33 14.89 0.36
CA LYS A 71 0.57 14.06 1.31
C LYS A 71 0.54 12.59 0.89
N ILE A 72 0.32 12.33 -0.40
CA ILE A 72 0.32 11.00 -1.01
C ILE A 72 1.68 10.33 -0.79
N GLU A 73 2.76 11.04 -1.09
CA GLU A 73 4.13 10.57 -0.90
C GLU A 73 4.41 10.23 0.57
N LYS A 74 4.05 11.14 1.49
CA LYS A 74 4.22 10.92 2.92
C LYS A 74 3.41 9.72 3.43
N ALA A 75 2.15 9.59 3.00
CA ALA A 75 1.28 8.48 3.39
C ALA A 75 1.81 7.14 2.86
N TYR A 76 2.34 7.12 1.64
CA TYR A 76 2.98 5.95 1.06
C TYR A 76 4.19 5.51 1.90
N ASP A 77 5.15 6.42 2.11
CA ASP A 77 6.41 6.10 2.80
C ASP A 77 6.18 5.68 4.26
N TYR A 78 5.28 6.38 4.97
CA TYR A 78 4.88 6.03 6.32
C TYR A 78 4.26 4.62 6.39
N THR A 79 3.40 4.29 5.42
CA THR A 79 2.75 2.98 5.39
C THR A 79 3.76 1.89 5.10
N VAL A 80 4.68 2.08 4.16
CA VAL A 80 5.76 1.10 3.91
C VAL A 80 6.55 0.82 5.18
N GLN A 81 6.98 1.87 5.89
CA GLN A 81 7.76 1.72 7.11
C GLN A 81 6.96 1.04 8.22
N SER A 82 5.75 1.53 8.50
CA SER A 82 4.86 0.98 9.53
C SER A 82 4.54 -0.50 9.30
N VAL A 83 4.26 -0.89 8.05
CA VAL A 83 3.95 -2.28 7.71
C VAL A 83 5.18 -3.16 7.86
N THR A 84 6.32 -2.72 7.33
CA THR A 84 7.60 -3.44 7.46
C THR A 84 7.94 -3.68 8.94
N ASP A 85 7.77 -2.65 9.78
CA ASP A 85 8.00 -2.74 11.23
C ASP A 85 6.99 -3.65 11.95
N SER A 86 5.76 -3.73 11.45
CA SER A 86 4.73 -4.59 12.05
C SER A 86 4.92 -6.06 11.68
N ILE A 87 5.34 -6.34 10.44
CA ILE A 87 5.48 -7.72 9.93
C ILE A 87 6.82 -8.36 10.26
N LYS A 88 7.89 -7.57 10.47
CA LYS A 88 9.22 -8.10 10.82
C LYS A 88 9.22 -8.98 12.07
N SER A 89 8.32 -8.71 13.01
CA SER A 89 8.16 -9.46 14.27
C SER A 89 7.39 -10.78 14.09
N ASN A 90 6.86 -11.06 12.90
CA ASN A 90 6.06 -12.26 12.61
C ASN A 90 6.75 -13.12 11.54
N SER A 91 7.54 -14.10 11.96
CA SER A 91 8.25 -15.04 11.09
C SER A 91 7.33 -15.90 10.21
N HIS A 92 6.07 -16.11 10.63
CA HIS A 92 5.07 -16.90 9.90
C HIS A 92 4.12 -16.04 9.06
N TYR A 93 4.46 -14.77 8.83
CA TYR A 93 3.60 -13.83 8.12
C TYR A 93 3.29 -14.26 6.67
N CYS A 94 4.27 -14.86 5.99
CA CYS A 94 4.18 -15.22 4.57
C CYS A 94 3.57 -16.61 4.36
N THR A 95 2.28 -16.76 4.69
CA THR A 95 1.51 -17.97 4.40
C THR A 95 1.19 -18.09 2.90
N LYS A 96 0.78 -19.28 2.45
CA LYS A 96 0.45 -19.54 1.03
C LYS A 96 -0.71 -18.66 0.54
N ASP A 97 -1.75 -18.48 1.35
CA ASP A 97 -2.91 -17.65 1.03
C ASP A 97 -2.53 -16.18 0.95
N ARG A 98 -1.79 -15.66 1.94
CA ARG A 98 -1.29 -14.27 1.94
C ARG A 98 -0.37 -13.98 0.78
N THR A 99 0.59 -14.86 0.50
CA THR A 99 1.49 -14.68 -0.65
C THR A 99 0.73 -14.72 -1.98
N THR A 100 -0.32 -15.54 -2.08
CA THR A 100 -1.19 -15.56 -3.27
C THR A 100 -1.95 -14.25 -3.44
N ALA A 101 -2.51 -13.70 -2.36
CA ALA A 101 -3.15 -12.39 -2.34
C ALA A 101 -2.17 -11.26 -2.73
N ILE A 102 -1.01 -11.17 -2.05
CA ILE A 102 0.05 -10.19 -2.31
C ILE A 102 0.46 -10.24 -3.80
N ARG A 103 0.64 -11.44 -4.36
CA ARG A 103 1.01 -11.61 -5.77
C ARG A 103 -0.04 -11.01 -6.71
N LYS A 104 -1.33 -11.23 -6.44
CA LYS A 104 -2.44 -10.73 -7.27
C LYS A 104 -2.46 -9.20 -7.26
N ASP A 105 -2.28 -8.59 -6.11
CA ASP A 105 -2.25 -7.14 -5.96
C ASP A 105 -1.00 -6.54 -6.59
N LEU A 106 0.17 -7.11 -6.32
CA LEU A 106 1.44 -6.67 -6.89
C LEU A 106 1.40 -6.69 -8.41
N LYS A 107 0.91 -7.77 -9.04
CA LYS A 107 0.80 -7.86 -10.51
C LYS A 107 -0.05 -6.75 -11.12
N GLN A 108 -1.16 -6.38 -10.46
CA GLN A 108 -1.99 -5.28 -10.93
C GLN A 108 -1.26 -3.94 -10.82
N TYR A 109 -0.60 -3.65 -9.70
CA TYR A 109 0.09 -2.37 -9.55
C TYR A 109 1.30 -2.26 -10.48
N LEU A 110 2.02 -3.36 -10.71
CA LEU A 110 3.09 -3.41 -11.72
C LEU A 110 2.58 -3.21 -13.15
N SER A 111 1.30 -3.49 -13.44
CA SER A 111 0.67 -3.17 -14.72
C SER A 111 0.23 -1.71 -14.85
N GLY A 112 0.48 -0.87 -13.84
CA GLY A 112 0.07 0.53 -13.80
C GLY A 112 -1.39 0.75 -13.41
N ASN A 113 -2.11 -0.31 -13.02
CA ASN A 113 -3.48 -0.20 -12.56
C ASN A 113 -3.52 -0.02 -11.04
N PHE A 114 -3.66 1.22 -10.59
CA PHE A 114 -3.70 1.62 -9.17
C PHE A 114 -5.12 1.85 -8.65
N THR A 115 -6.12 1.21 -9.26
CA THR A 115 -7.50 1.27 -8.75
C THR A 115 -7.58 0.70 -7.34
N HIS A 116 -8.29 1.41 -6.46
CA HIS A 116 -8.61 0.93 -5.12
C HIS A 116 -9.36 -0.41 -5.24
N ARG A 117 -8.87 -1.43 -4.53
CA ARG A 117 -9.57 -2.71 -4.40
C ARG A 117 -10.22 -2.90 -3.04
N ALA A 118 -11.32 -3.64 -3.01
CA ALA A 118 -11.80 -4.25 -1.77
C ALA A 118 -10.78 -5.28 -1.26
N SER A 119 -10.70 -5.41 0.07
CA SER A 119 -9.75 -6.28 0.79
C SER A 119 -9.54 -7.62 0.09
N PRO A 120 -8.29 -8.10 -0.09
CA PRO A 120 -8.08 -9.50 -0.41
C PRO A 120 -8.67 -10.29 0.76
N ALA A 121 -9.63 -11.17 0.47
CA ALA A 121 -10.11 -12.12 1.45
C ALA A 121 -8.91 -12.96 1.92
N ASP A 122 -8.66 -12.95 3.24
CA ASP A 122 -7.65 -13.80 3.91
C ASP A 122 -8.00 -15.29 3.71
#